data_AF-A0A953KYQ1-F1
#
_entry.id   AF-A0A953KYQ1-F1
#
_cell.length_a   1.000
_cell.length_b   1.000
_cell.length_c   1.000
_cell.angle_alpha   90.00
_cell.angle_beta   90.00
_cell.angle_gamma   90.00
#
_symmetry.space_group_name_H-M   'P 1'
#
loop_
_entity.id
_entity.type
_entity.pdbx_description
1 polymer ?
#
loop_
_entity_poly.entity_id
_entity_poly.type
_entity_poly.pdbx_seq_one_letter_code
_entity_poly.pdbx_strand_id
1 'polypeptide(L)'
;MKGGQQCSPFVFWSSNPVPMQIISTTQSCIHCQSYEIVKRQNGTVSSKRLLSFTNQYLAFPYKILAISFKRDAAYNLKERVRLRCGIELSRRFDSLTFDSFAKQILDRFKQALSNQYKISKEYEVVLSDQTILDHYHSEDIDYVNTTDKGTILTLHSAPLPHSNNHTGESIRNEVWTKMLRDDPSKLSFKMIMRLAELIISTHPKIKQYLQQTYQYVFLGEFQDRTGIQYDLFKSCFLDSDSFYTDVGDDKSEGHLHSCEATTVKVHGKFD
;
A
#
# COMPACT_ATOMS: atom_id res chain seq x y z
N MET A 1 -61.63 -22.26 4.99
CA MET A 1 -61.03 -23.36 4.18
C MET A 1 -59.81 -22.81 3.44
N LYS A 2 -58.81 -23.68 3.23
CA LYS A 2 -57.39 -23.42 2.95
C LYS A 2 -57.08 -22.89 1.53
N GLY A 3 -55.90 -22.23 1.44
CA GLY A 3 -54.95 -22.22 0.29
C GLY A 3 -54.99 -20.94 -0.56
N GLY A 4 -53.91 -20.24 -0.93
CA GLY A 4 -52.46 -20.43 -0.76
C GLY A 4 -51.71 -19.86 -1.99
N GLN A 5 -50.89 -18.81 -1.79
CA GLN A 5 -49.70 -18.33 -2.55
C GLN A 5 -49.85 -17.90 -4.04
N GLN A 6 -49.15 -16.90 -4.61
CA GLN A 6 -48.10 -15.94 -4.19
C GLN A 6 -47.97 -14.81 -5.25
N CYS A 7 -47.66 -13.58 -4.78
CA CYS A 7 -46.80 -12.48 -5.31
C CYS A 7 -46.88 -12.06 -6.80
N SER A 8 -46.86 -10.78 -7.22
CA SER A 8 -46.49 -9.47 -6.64
C SER A 8 -47.04 -8.33 -7.53
N PRO A 9 -47.26 -7.09 -7.05
CA PRO A 9 -47.70 -5.97 -7.89
C PRO A 9 -46.53 -5.08 -8.34
N PHE A 10 -46.57 -4.66 -9.61
CA PHE A 10 -45.69 -3.68 -10.26
C PHE A 10 -46.59 -2.61 -10.89
N VAL A 11 -46.58 -1.33 -10.47
CA VAL A 11 -46.95 -0.15 -11.31
C VAL A 11 -46.35 1.17 -10.73
N PHE A 12 -45.53 1.85 -11.55
CA PHE A 12 -45.36 3.31 -11.87
C PHE A 12 -46.08 4.39 -11.01
N TRP A 13 -45.68 5.66 -10.82
CA TRP A 13 -44.60 6.60 -11.25
C TRP A 13 -44.71 7.84 -10.31
N SER A 14 -43.64 8.61 -10.05
CA SER A 14 -43.68 10.09 -9.89
C SER A 14 -42.37 10.68 -9.34
N SER A 15 -41.76 11.52 -10.18
CA SER A 15 -41.13 12.83 -9.94
C SER A 15 -40.86 13.33 -8.50
N ASN A 16 -39.61 13.79 -8.32
CA ASN A 16 -39.08 14.75 -7.35
C ASN A 16 -38.62 14.28 -5.94
N PRO A 17 -37.59 14.97 -5.38
CA PRO A 17 -36.61 14.41 -4.45
C PRO A 17 -37.05 14.57 -2.99
N VAL A 18 -36.91 13.52 -2.18
CA VAL A 18 -37.14 13.59 -0.73
C VAL A 18 -36.26 12.55 -0.01
N PRO A 19 -36.03 12.72 1.31
CA PRO A 19 -34.72 12.83 1.92
C PRO A 19 -34.23 11.47 2.43
N MET A 20 -32.92 11.29 2.58
CA MET A 20 -32.43 10.13 3.31
C MET A 20 -32.83 10.28 4.78
N GLN A 21 -33.89 9.57 5.17
CA GLN A 21 -34.34 9.43 6.55
C GLN A 21 -33.21 8.77 7.34
N ILE A 22 -32.68 9.49 8.33
CA ILE A 22 -31.90 8.91 9.42
C ILE A 22 -32.88 8.11 10.27
N ILE A 23 -32.95 6.80 10.06
CA ILE A 23 -33.64 5.88 10.97
C ILE A 23 -32.64 5.55 12.08
N SER A 24 -32.71 6.31 13.18
CA SER A 24 -32.11 5.92 14.45
C SER A 24 -33.03 4.90 15.12
N THR A 25 -32.66 3.62 15.08
CA THR A 25 -33.22 2.61 16.00
C THR A 25 -32.07 1.81 16.59
N THR A 26 -31.71 2.22 17.81
CA THR A 26 -30.93 1.46 18.77
C THR A 26 -31.72 0.24 19.22
N GLN A 27 -31.51 -0.93 18.60
CA GLN A 27 -31.83 -2.21 19.23
C GLN A 27 -30.94 -3.33 18.68
N SER A 28 -29.91 -3.67 19.47
CA SER A 28 -29.29 -5.00 19.59
C SER A 28 -29.23 -5.91 18.35
N CYS A 29 -28.18 -5.74 17.54
CA CYS A 29 -27.63 -6.83 16.73
C CYS A 29 -26.30 -7.28 17.35
N ILE A 30 -26.34 -8.40 18.06
CA ILE A 30 -25.20 -9.09 18.71
C ILE A 30 -24.23 -9.71 17.67
N HIS A 31 -24.42 -9.46 16.37
CA HIS A 31 -23.66 -10.09 15.29
C HIS A 31 -23.05 -9.11 14.26
N CYS A 32 -23.10 -7.79 14.52
CA CYS A 32 -22.58 -6.79 13.60
C CYS A 32 -22.11 -5.54 14.37
N GLN A 33 -20.97 -5.62 15.06
CA GLN A 33 -20.33 -4.42 15.62
C GLN A 33 -19.40 -3.80 14.59
N SER A 34 -20.01 -2.96 13.77
CA SER A 34 -19.40 -2.13 12.75
C SER A 34 -18.35 -1.18 13.33
N TYR A 35 -17.34 -0.99 12.51
CA TYR A 35 -16.06 -0.34 12.75
C TYR A 35 -16.23 1.18 12.69
N GLU A 36 -15.90 1.88 13.77
CA GLU A 36 -15.85 3.34 13.81
C GLU A 36 -14.46 3.77 14.29
N ILE A 37 -13.63 4.32 13.40
CA ILE A 37 -12.40 5.00 13.79
C ILE A 37 -12.73 6.48 13.91
N VAL A 38 -13.13 6.91 15.11
CA VAL A 38 -13.36 8.32 15.42
C VAL A 38 -12.01 9.03 15.52
N LYS A 39 -11.68 9.88 14.54
CA LYS A 39 -10.70 10.97 14.73
C LYS A 39 -11.32 11.98 15.69
N ARG A 40 -10.73 12.18 16.88
CA ARG A 40 -10.94 13.44 17.63
C ARG A 40 -10.10 14.52 16.95
N GLN A 41 -10.63 15.75 16.91
CA GLN A 41 -10.21 16.95 16.16
C GLN A 41 -8.72 17.36 16.14
N ASN A 42 -7.78 16.58 16.69
CA ASN A 42 -6.35 16.88 16.77
C ASN A 42 -5.46 15.82 16.08
N GLY A 43 -5.83 15.33 14.89
CA GLY A 43 -4.92 14.57 14.01
C GLY A 43 -4.34 13.27 14.58
N THR A 44 -4.95 12.69 15.61
CA THR A 44 -4.44 11.47 16.25
C THR A 44 -5.38 10.29 15.98
N VAL A 45 -4.93 9.33 15.18
CA VAL A 45 -5.57 8.01 15.08
C VAL A 45 -5.64 7.42 16.49
N SER A 46 -6.86 7.22 16.99
CA SER A 46 -7.09 6.71 18.35
C SER A 46 -6.63 5.26 18.45
N SER A 47 -5.39 5.10 18.88
CA SER A 47 -4.70 3.82 19.09
C SER A 47 -5.34 2.92 20.15
N LYS A 48 -6.50 3.29 20.72
CA LYS A 48 -7.30 2.44 21.63
C LYS A 48 -8.14 1.40 20.88
N ARG A 49 -8.66 1.70 19.68
CA ARG A 49 -9.58 0.80 18.95
C ARG A 49 -8.89 -0.18 18.00
N LEU A 50 -7.64 0.12 17.61
CA LEU A 50 -6.85 -0.73 16.71
C LEU A 50 -6.50 -2.10 17.32
N LEU A 51 -6.36 -2.17 18.66
CA LEU A 51 -5.80 -3.35 19.33
C LEU A 51 -6.74 -4.04 20.33
N SER A 52 -7.83 -3.42 20.79
CA SER A 52 -8.90 -4.18 21.47
C SER A 52 -9.46 -5.29 20.56
N PHE A 53 -9.38 -5.10 19.24
CA PHE A 53 -9.70 -6.09 18.21
C PHE A 53 -8.72 -7.28 18.18
N THR A 54 -7.43 -7.04 18.44
CA THR A 54 -6.37 -8.07 18.34
C THR A 54 -6.41 -9.11 19.44
N ASN A 55 -6.89 -8.74 20.64
CA ASN A 55 -6.81 -9.62 21.79
C ASN A 55 -7.94 -10.67 21.83
N GLN A 56 -9.06 -10.42 21.13
CA GLN A 56 -10.24 -11.29 21.18
C GLN A 56 -10.42 -12.17 19.93
N TYR A 57 -9.76 -11.86 18.81
CA TYR A 57 -10.00 -12.56 17.53
C TYR A 57 -8.75 -12.91 16.69
N LEU A 58 -7.54 -12.44 17.05
CA LEU A 58 -6.33 -12.80 16.30
C LEU A 58 -5.58 -13.96 16.96
N ALA A 59 -5.95 -15.17 16.57
CA ALA A 59 -5.11 -16.35 16.83
C ALA A 59 -3.69 -16.10 16.29
N PHE A 60 -2.69 -16.57 17.01
CA PHE A 60 -1.32 -16.59 16.52
C PHE A 60 -1.28 -17.31 15.14
N PRO A 61 -0.56 -16.81 14.10
CA PRO A 61 0.58 -15.89 14.13
C PRO A 61 0.39 -14.54 13.38
N TYR A 62 -0.82 -13.97 13.30
CA TYR A 62 -1.04 -12.75 12.49
C TYR A 62 -0.32 -11.50 13.03
N LYS A 63 0.28 -10.72 12.11
CA LYS A 63 0.78 -9.36 12.36
C LYS A 63 -0.15 -8.31 11.75
N ILE A 64 -0.10 -7.11 12.32
CA ILE A 64 -0.73 -5.91 11.76
C ILE A 64 0.33 -5.09 11.06
N LEU A 65 0.04 -4.62 9.85
CA LEU A 65 0.85 -3.67 9.11
C LEU A 65 0.20 -2.29 9.13
N ALA A 66 0.96 -1.25 9.44
CA ALA A 66 0.58 0.13 9.20
C ALA A 66 1.62 0.76 8.29
N ILE A 67 1.20 1.25 7.12
CA ILE A 67 2.06 1.96 6.17
C ILE A 67 1.73 3.46 6.25
N SER A 68 2.73 4.28 6.52
CA SER A 68 2.64 5.74 6.57
C SER A 68 3.51 6.39 5.49
N PHE A 69 3.19 7.62 5.09
CA PHE A 69 4.05 8.36 4.16
C PHE A 69 5.32 8.86 4.84
N LYS A 70 5.18 9.47 6.03
CA LYS A 70 6.30 10.07 6.78
C LYS A 70 6.93 9.10 7.77
N ARG A 71 8.25 9.16 7.90
CA ARG A 71 9.01 8.38 8.89
C ARG A 71 8.55 8.67 10.33
N ASP A 72 8.34 9.94 10.66
CA ASP A 72 7.88 10.34 11.99
C ASP A 72 6.48 9.81 12.29
N ALA A 73 5.59 9.75 11.29
CA ALA A 73 4.26 9.18 11.45
C ALA A 73 4.34 7.68 11.77
N ALA A 74 5.17 6.94 11.02
CA ALA A 74 5.41 5.52 11.27
C ALA A 74 6.00 5.28 12.67
N TYR A 75 7.02 6.05 13.07
CA TYR A 75 7.66 5.94 14.38
C TYR A 75 6.70 6.27 15.53
N ASN A 76 6.01 7.42 15.45
CA ASN A 76 5.08 7.85 16.49
C ASN A 76 3.92 6.88 16.65
N LEU A 77 3.41 6.30 15.56
CA LEU A 77 2.37 5.28 15.64
C LEU A 77 2.86 4.01 16.35
N LYS A 78 4.07 3.55 16.03
CA LYS A 78 4.72 2.40 16.70
C LYS A 78 4.88 2.63 18.19
N GLU A 79 5.42 3.78 18.59
CA GLU A 79 5.65 4.10 19.99
C GLU A 79 4.34 4.25 20.77
N ARG A 80 3.30 4.84 20.17
CA ARG A 80 1.98 4.90 20.81
C ARG A 80 1.38 3.52 21.05
N VAL A 81 1.53 2.59 20.10
CA VAL A 81 1.08 1.20 20.27
C VAL A 81 1.87 0.52 21.40
N ARG A 82 3.19 0.67 21.42
CA ARG A 82 4.06 0.13 22.48
C ARG A 82 3.68 0.64 23.87
N LEU A 83 3.51 1.95 24.04
CA LEU A 83 3.15 2.57 25.32
C LEU A 83 1.77 2.14 25.82
N ARG A 84 0.84 1.79 24.93
CA ARG A 84 -0.54 1.43 25.29
C ARG A 84 -0.75 -0.05 25.53
N CYS A 85 -0.07 -0.90 24.76
CA CYS A 85 -0.31 -2.34 24.75
C CYS A 85 0.85 -3.14 25.34
N GLY A 86 1.94 -2.49 25.73
CA GLY A 86 3.14 -3.14 26.22
C GLY A 86 4.01 -3.71 25.10
N ILE A 87 5.22 -4.12 25.47
CA ILE A 87 6.24 -4.56 24.51
C ILE A 87 5.81 -5.82 23.76
N GLU A 88 5.30 -6.84 24.46
CA GLU A 88 4.98 -8.14 23.86
C GLU A 88 3.94 -8.06 22.74
N LEU A 89 2.83 -7.36 22.98
CA LEU A 89 1.79 -7.19 21.95
C LEU A 89 2.25 -6.27 20.81
N SER A 90 3.03 -5.23 21.13
CA SER A 90 3.53 -4.30 20.10
C SER A 90 4.47 -4.95 19.08
N ARG A 91 5.10 -6.09 19.41
CA ARG A 91 5.93 -6.86 18.46
C ARG A 91 5.14 -7.45 17.29
N ARG A 92 3.81 -7.54 17.42
CA ARG A 92 2.90 -7.96 16.35
C ARG A 92 2.43 -6.80 15.46
N PHE A 93 2.87 -5.57 15.74
CA PHE A 93 2.49 -4.37 15.01
C PHE A 93 3.71 -3.79 14.28
N ASP A 94 3.73 -3.95 12.95
CA ASP A 94 4.75 -3.36 12.09
C ASP A 94 4.24 -2.01 11.56
N SER A 95 4.92 -0.92 11.91
CA SER A 95 4.62 0.44 11.45
C SER A 95 5.77 0.97 10.63
N LEU A 96 5.55 1.19 9.34
CA LEU A 96 6.60 1.36 8.32
C LEU A 96 6.25 2.49 7.36
N THR A 97 7.26 3.03 6.68
CA THR A 97 7.05 3.77 5.43
C THR A 97 6.96 2.81 4.25
N PHE A 98 6.43 3.27 3.11
CA PHE A 98 6.50 2.51 1.85
C PHE A 98 7.93 2.08 1.52
N ASP A 99 8.89 2.99 1.66
CA ASP A 99 10.31 2.70 1.43
C ASP A 99 10.81 1.57 2.34
N SER A 100 10.50 1.64 3.64
CA SER A 100 10.92 0.65 4.63
C SER A 100 10.24 -0.71 4.42
N PHE A 101 9.00 -0.69 3.93
CA PHE A 101 8.25 -1.90 3.58
C PHE A 101 8.83 -2.57 2.34
N ALA A 102 9.05 -1.82 1.26
CA ALA A 102 9.68 -2.31 0.03
C ALA A 102 11.09 -2.86 0.31
N LYS A 103 11.89 -2.13 1.10
CA LYS A 103 13.23 -2.55 1.52
C LYS A 103 13.19 -3.89 2.26
N GLN A 104 12.24 -4.08 3.18
CA GLN A 104 12.09 -5.34 3.90
C GLN A 104 11.72 -6.53 3.01
N ILE A 105 10.87 -6.31 2.00
CA ILE A 105 10.56 -7.34 1.00
C ILE A 105 11.84 -7.68 0.23
N LEU A 106 12.56 -6.68 -0.27
CA LEU A 106 13.77 -6.88 -1.04
C LEU A 106 14.86 -7.59 -0.23
N ASP A 107 15.16 -7.12 0.99
CA ASP A 107 16.20 -7.70 1.84
C ASP A 107 15.95 -9.18 2.13
N ARG A 108 14.68 -9.56 2.33
CA ARG A 108 14.27 -10.93 2.64
C ARG A 108 14.27 -11.84 1.42
N PHE A 109 13.87 -11.32 0.26
CA PHE A 109 13.52 -12.13 -0.90
C PHE A 109 14.34 -11.82 -2.16
N LYS A 110 15.40 -11.01 -2.09
CA LYS A 110 16.25 -10.69 -3.26
C LYS A 110 16.84 -11.91 -3.96
N GLN A 111 17.00 -13.03 -3.26
CA GLN A 111 17.46 -14.29 -3.86
C GLN A 111 16.43 -14.95 -4.80
N ALA A 112 15.17 -14.50 -4.76
CA ALA A 112 14.13 -14.93 -5.69
C ALA A 112 14.18 -14.15 -7.03
N LEU A 113 14.97 -13.08 -7.13
CA LEU A 113 15.10 -12.34 -8.38
C LEU A 113 15.79 -13.19 -9.44
N SER A 114 15.28 -13.12 -10.67
CA SER A 114 15.92 -13.73 -11.84
C SER A 114 17.31 -13.13 -12.09
N ASN A 115 18.18 -13.86 -12.80
CA ASN A 115 19.58 -13.43 -13.05
C ASN A 115 19.73 -12.02 -13.65
N GLN A 116 18.77 -11.57 -14.47
CA GLN A 116 18.74 -10.20 -15.02
C GLN A 116 18.59 -9.09 -13.97
N TYR A 117 17.98 -9.40 -12.82
CA TYR A 117 17.76 -8.46 -11.71
C TYR A 117 18.58 -8.82 -10.47
N LYS A 118 19.65 -9.62 -10.64
CA LYS A 118 20.48 -10.06 -9.53
C LYS A 118 21.22 -8.87 -8.93
N ILE A 119 21.01 -8.65 -7.64
CA ILE A 119 21.67 -7.63 -6.83
C ILE A 119 22.94 -8.24 -6.25
N SER A 120 23.99 -7.43 -6.07
CA SER A 120 25.18 -7.87 -5.33
C SER A 120 24.84 -8.14 -3.85
N LYS A 121 25.83 -8.66 -3.11
CA LYS A 121 25.61 -9.12 -1.73
C LYS A 121 25.14 -7.97 -0.84
N GLU A 122 25.68 -6.78 -1.08
CA GLU A 122 25.37 -5.53 -0.38
C GLU A 122 24.87 -4.51 -1.39
N TYR A 123 24.03 -3.56 -0.96
CA TYR A 123 23.62 -2.45 -1.83
C TYR A 123 23.56 -1.16 -1.02
N GLU A 124 23.85 -0.05 -1.67
CA GLU A 124 23.71 1.30 -1.16
C GLU A 124 22.40 1.91 -1.65
N VAL A 125 21.71 2.61 -0.76
CA VAL A 125 20.52 3.38 -1.13
C VAL A 125 20.94 4.75 -1.63
N VAL A 126 20.81 4.96 -2.93
CA VAL A 126 21.09 6.23 -3.58
C VAL A 126 19.90 7.17 -3.42
N LEU A 127 20.15 8.36 -2.87
CA LEU A 127 19.13 9.39 -2.62
C LEU A 127 19.08 10.49 -3.68
N SER A 128 20.16 10.63 -4.46
CA SER A 128 20.28 11.68 -5.48
C SER A 128 19.89 11.14 -6.85
N ASP A 129 18.92 11.79 -7.50
CA ASP A 129 18.58 11.52 -8.90
C ASP A 129 19.78 11.78 -9.83
N GLN A 130 20.73 12.64 -9.43
CA GLN A 130 21.93 12.91 -10.22
C GLN A 130 22.76 11.64 -10.42
N THR A 131 22.87 10.77 -9.42
CA THR A 131 23.60 9.51 -9.56
C THR A 131 22.97 8.61 -10.62
N ILE A 132 21.64 8.61 -10.78
CA ILE A 132 20.96 7.88 -11.86
C ILE A 132 21.31 8.51 -13.20
N LEU A 133 21.19 9.85 -13.29
CA LEU A 133 21.49 10.59 -14.52
C LEU A 133 22.95 10.44 -14.96
N ASP A 134 23.89 10.32 -14.03
CA ASP A 134 25.31 10.07 -14.32
C ASP A 134 25.51 8.72 -15.01
N HIS A 135 24.76 7.68 -14.59
CA HIS A 135 24.80 6.38 -15.28
C HIS A 135 24.22 6.48 -16.68
N TYR A 136 23.10 7.20 -16.87
CA TYR A 136 22.56 7.44 -18.21
C TYR A 136 23.53 8.21 -19.10
N HIS A 137 24.21 9.23 -18.56
CA HIS A 137 25.20 10.02 -19.31
C HIS A 137 26.42 9.17 -19.69
N SER A 138 26.81 8.22 -18.82
CA SER A 138 27.88 7.26 -19.12
C SER A 138 27.49 6.20 -20.16
N GLU A 139 26.20 5.93 -20.30
CA GLU A 139 25.66 4.98 -21.27
C GLU A 139 25.50 5.63 -22.64
N ASP A 140 24.77 6.74 -22.70
CA ASP A 140 24.44 7.42 -23.94
C ASP A 140 24.28 8.93 -23.67
N ILE A 141 25.35 9.67 -23.99
CA ILE A 141 25.39 11.12 -23.82
C ILE A 141 24.40 11.84 -24.74
N ASP A 142 24.18 11.33 -25.95
CA ASP A 142 23.27 11.95 -26.92
C ASP A 142 21.82 11.81 -26.46
N TYR A 143 21.46 10.65 -25.90
CA TYR A 143 20.16 10.42 -25.29
C TYR A 143 19.89 11.40 -24.13
N VAL A 144 20.88 11.59 -23.24
CA VAL A 144 20.75 12.53 -22.11
C VAL A 144 20.65 13.99 -22.58
N ASN A 145 21.37 14.36 -23.63
CA ASN A 145 21.34 15.72 -24.17
C ASN A 145 20.05 16.04 -24.95
N THR A 146 19.38 15.01 -25.49
CA THR A 146 18.16 15.17 -26.30
C THR A 146 16.86 14.89 -25.55
N THR A 147 16.94 14.27 -24.36
CA THR A 147 15.77 13.87 -23.57
C THR A 147 15.70 14.64 -22.25
N ASP A 148 14.50 15.11 -21.90
CA ASP A 148 14.27 15.77 -20.61
C ASP A 148 14.60 14.85 -19.42
N LYS A 149 15.26 15.40 -18.39
CA LYS A 149 15.67 14.67 -17.17
C LYS A 149 14.49 14.03 -16.45
N GLY A 150 13.35 14.72 -16.38
CA GLY A 150 12.13 14.20 -15.76
C GLY A 150 11.59 12.99 -16.50
N THR A 151 11.67 13.01 -17.83
CA THR A 151 11.30 11.87 -18.69
C THR A 151 12.20 10.67 -18.45
N ILE A 152 13.52 10.87 -18.36
CA ILE A 152 14.49 9.80 -18.04
C ILE A 152 14.18 9.18 -16.67
N LEU A 153 13.99 10.01 -15.63
CA LEU A 153 13.72 9.53 -14.27
C LEU A 153 12.36 8.81 -14.15
N THR A 154 11.36 9.28 -14.91
CA THR A 154 10.03 8.65 -14.99
C THR A 154 10.15 7.27 -15.64
N LEU A 155 10.84 7.19 -16.78
CA LEU A 155 11.09 5.93 -17.48
C LEU A 155 11.90 4.96 -16.61
N HIS A 156 12.97 5.43 -15.97
CA HIS A 156 13.81 4.63 -15.08
C HIS A 156 13.00 3.96 -13.95
N SER A 157 11.93 4.61 -13.51
CA SER A 157 11.05 4.17 -12.42
C SER A 157 9.77 3.48 -12.90
N ALA A 158 9.62 3.21 -14.20
CA ALA A 158 8.47 2.52 -14.75
C ALA A 158 8.41 1.05 -14.28
N PRO A 159 7.28 0.33 -14.45
CA PRO A 159 7.17 -1.07 -14.04
C PRO A 159 8.25 -1.97 -14.67
N LEU A 160 8.48 -3.12 -14.02
CA LEU A 160 9.32 -4.22 -14.50
C LEU A 160 8.43 -5.40 -14.94
N PRO A 161 8.89 -6.30 -15.83
CA PRO A 161 10.20 -6.32 -16.49
C PRO A 161 10.37 -5.22 -17.54
N HIS A 162 11.61 -4.95 -17.94
CA HIS A 162 11.91 -4.00 -19.02
C HIS A 162 11.25 -4.48 -20.32
N SER A 163 10.70 -3.55 -21.09
CA SER A 163 10.21 -3.80 -22.44
C SER A 163 11.36 -3.64 -23.44
N ASN A 164 11.27 -4.26 -24.61
CA ASN A 164 12.30 -4.14 -25.66
C ASN A 164 11.82 -3.23 -26.80
N ASN A 165 10.94 -2.27 -26.51
CA ASN A 165 10.11 -1.65 -27.53
C ASN A 165 10.70 -0.36 -28.13
N HIS A 166 11.63 0.30 -27.43
CA HIS A 166 12.25 1.54 -27.93
C HIS A 166 13.65 1.78 -27.34
N THR A 167 14.41 2.66 -27.97
CA THR A 167 15.79 3.01 -27.60
C THR A 167 15.94 3.36 -26.11
N GLY A 168 15.06 4.22 -25.59
CA GLY A 168 15.08 4.59 -24.16
C GLY A 168 14.95 3.40 -23.20
N GLU A 169 14.17 2.36 -23.54
CA GLU A 169 14.06 1.16 -22.70
C GLU A 169 15.30 0.27 -22.79
N SER A 170 15.93 0.20 -23.96
CA SER A 170 17.24 -0.46 -24.11
C SER A 170 18.29 0.21 -23.22
N ILE A 171 18.39 1.54 -23.27
CA ILE A 171 19.32 2.32 -22.44
C ILE A 171 18.98 2.14 -20.96
N ARG A 172 17.69 2.21 -20.60
CA ARG A 172 17.23 1.95 -19.23
C ARG A 172 17.67 0.58 -18.74
N ASN A 173 17.51 -0.46 -19.57
CA ASN A 173 17.89 -1.83 -19.21
C ASN A 173 19.40 -1.98 -18.98
N GLU A 174 20.23 -1.34 -19.82
CA GLU A 174 21.68 -1.32 -19.64
C GLU A 174 22.09 -0.56 -18.36
N VAL A 175 21.49 0.62 -18.12
CA VAL A 175 21.71 1.39 -16.89
C VAL A 175 21.31 0.59 -15.64
N TRP A 176 20.14 -0.05 -15.65
CA TRP A 176 19.71 -0.93 -14.56
C TRP A 176 20.70 -2.08 -14.35
N THR A 177 21.16 -2.70 -15.43
CA THR A 177 22.13 -3.80 -15.38
C THR A 177 23.45 -3.35 -14.76
N LYS A 178 23.97 -2.17 -15.13
CA LYS A 178 25.17 -1.58 -14.54
C LYS A 178 24.98 -1.29 -13.05
N MET A 179 23.93 -0.56 -12.68
CA MET A 179 23.65 -0.19 -11.29
C MET A 179 23.44 -1.41 -10.36
N LEU A 180 22.82 -2.48 -10.87
CA LEU A 180 22.65 -3.73 -10.15
C LEU A 180 23.96 -4.52 -10.00
N ARG A 181 24.90 -4.37 -10.94
CA ARG A 181 26.19 -5.08 -10.93
C ARG A 181 27.30 -4.32 -10.20
N ASP A 182 27.11 -3.05 -9.89
CA ASP A 182 28.00 -2.32 -8.98
C ASP A 182 28.19 -3.11 -7.66
N ASP A 183 29.37 -2.94 -7.06
CA ASP A 183 29.73 -3.56 -5.79
C ASP A 183 30.15 -2.47 -4.78
N PRO A 184 29.28 -2.08 -3.84
CA PRO A 184 27.89 -2.55 -3.64
C PRO A 184 26.93 -2.03 -4.72
N SER A 185 25.80 -2.74 -4.95
CA SER A 185 24.81 -2.28 -5.94
C SER A 185 24.25 -0.92 -5.56
N LYS A 186 23.95 -0.07 -6.54
CA LYS A 186 23.39 1.26 -6.28
C LYS A 186 21.91 1.27 -6.58
N LEU A 187 21.06 1.44 -5.57
CA LEU A 187 19.61 1.36 -5.72
C LEU A 187 18.92 2.60 -5.16
N SER A 188 18.07 3.24 -5.96
CA SER A 188 17.13 4.24 -5.42
C SER A 188 15.93 3.56 -4.74
N PHE A 189 15.19 4.28 -3.90
CA PHE A 189 13.97 3.74 -3.30
C PHE A 189 12.93 3.32 -4.35
N LYS A 190 12.83 4.04 -5.48
CA LYS A 190 11.94 3.68 -6.58
C LYS A 190 12.38 2.34 -7.23
N MET A 191 13.68 2.12 -7.41
CA MET A 191 14.18 0.82 -7.88
C MET A 191 13.85 -0.31 -6.89
N ILE A 192 14.05 -0.08 -5.59
CA ILE A 192 13.72 -1.04 -4.53
C ILE A 192 12.23 -1.40 -4.57
N MET A 193 11.34 -0.41 -4.75
CA MET A 193 9.90 -0.66 -4.89
C MET A 193 9.58 -1.51 -6.12
N ARG A 194 10.16 -1.22 -7.30
CA ARG A 194 9.94 -2.03 -8.50
C ARG A 194 10.49 -3.45 -8.37
N LEU A 195 11.63 -3.64 -7.71
CA LEU A 195 12.18 -4.96 -7.42
C LEU A 195 11.30 -5.74 -6.44
N ALA A 196 10.78 -5.08 -5.40
CA ALA A 196 9.84 -5.69 -4.47
C ALA A 196 8.53 -6.08 -5.19
N GLU A 197 7.99 -5.20 -6.02
CA GLU A 197 6.82 -5.48 -6.87
C GLU A 197 7.06 -6.70 -7.78
N LEU A 198 8.22 -6.76 -8.43
CA LEU A 198 8.60 -7.87 -9.29
C LEU A 198 8.68 -9.19 -8.49
N ILE A 199 9.33 -9.20 -7.33
CA ILE A 199 9.42 -10.39 -6.47
C ILE A 199 8.03 -10.93 -6.15
N ILE A 200 7.12 -10.06 -5.74
CA ILE A 200 5.76 -10.44 -5.31
C ILE A 200 4.93 -10.93 -6.49
N SER A 201 4.99 -10.23 -7.62
CA SER A 201 4.20 -10.59 -8.82
C SER A 201 4.66 -11.89 -9.47
N THR A 202 5.96 -12.21 -9.43
CA THR A 202 6.48 -13.44 -10.05
C THR A 202 6.48 -14.66 -9.11
N HIS A 203 6.27 -14.48 -7.80
CA HIS A 203 6.33 -15.58 -6.82
C HIS A 203 5.04 -15.66 -5.97
N PRO A 204 4.01 -16.38 -6.43
CA PRO A 204 2.72 -16.48 -5.72
C PRO A 204 2.84 -16.97 -4.26
N LYS A 205 3.80 -17.86 -3.97
CA LYS A 205 4.05 -18.34 -2.60
C LYS A 205 4.56 -17.24 -1.67
N ILE A 206 5.40 -16.32 -2.16
CA ILE A 206 5.88 -15.18 -1.39
C ILE A 206 4.72 -14.20 -1.16
N LYS A 207 3.91 -13.93 -2.18
CA LYS A 207 2.69 -13.12 -2.08
C LYS A 207 1.74 -13.70 -1.01
N GLN A 208 1.44 -14.99 -1.07
CA GLN A 208 0.59 -15.67 -0.08
C GLN A 208 1.17 -15.59 1.33
N TYR A 209 2.47 -15.84 1.51
CA TYR A 209 3.14 -15.70 2.80
C TYR A 209 2.99 -14.28 3.37
N LEU A 210 3.18 -13.25 2.54
CA LEU A 210 3.04 -11.85 2.93
C LEU A 210 1.60 -11.54 3.35
N GLN A 211 0.61 -11.97 2.58
CA GLN A 211 -0.82 -11.75 2.85
C GLN A 211 -1.28 -12.47 4.13
N GLN A 212 -0.83 -13.71 4.33
CA GLN A 212 -1.10 -14.46 5.56
C GLN A 212 -0.42 -13.84 6.78
N THR A 213 0.76 -13.23 6.60
CA THR A 213 1.44 -12.51 7.69
C THR A 213 0.66 -11.25 8.06
N TYR A 214 0.19 -10.48 7.06
CA TYR A 214 -0.47 -9.19 7.22
C TYR A 214 -1.95 -9.26 6.81
N GLN A 215 -2.75 -9.88 7.67
CA GLN A 215 -4.20 -9.94 7.48
C GLN A 215 -4.89 -8.59 7.73
N TYR A 216 -4.26 -7.67 8.48
CA TYR A 216 -4.80 -6.33 8.75
C TYR A 216 -3.78 -5.29 8.35
N VAL A 217 -4.16 -4.41 7.42
CA VAL A 217 -3.28 -3.40 6.83
C VAL A 217 -3.92 -2.02 6.92
N PHE A 218 -3.26 -1.12 7.63
CA PHE A 218 -3.65 0.28 7.76
C PHE A 218 -2.81 1.13 6.84
N LEU A 219 -3.45 2.03 6.11
CA LEU A 219 -2.80 2.96 5.20
C LEU A 219 -3.09 4.37 5.70
N GLY A 220 -2.05 5.09 6.12
CA GLY A 220 -2.17 6.51 6.43
C GLY A 220 -1.98 7.34 5.17
N GLU A 221 -2.71 8.45 5.07
CA GLU A 221 -2.50 9.48 4.04
C GLU A 221 -2.62 8.92 2.61
N PHE A 222 -3.71 8.22 2.27
CA PHE A 222 -3.89 7.65 0.92
C PHE A 222 -3.86 8.70 -0.19
N GLN A 223 -4.42 9.88 0.07
CA GLN A 223 -4.46 10.96 -0.90
C GLN A 223 -3.06 11.41 -1.38
N ASP A 224 -2.02 11.16 -0.59
CA ASP A 224 -0.65 11.60 -0.87
C ASP A 224 0.22 10.50 -1.55
N ARG A 225 -0.37 9.38 -1.98
CA ARG A 225 0.38 8.26 -2.58
C ARG A 225 0.77 8.51 -4.04
N THR A 226 2.03 8.19 -4.36
CA THR A 226 2.53 8.13 -5.73
C THR A 226 2.09 6.84 -6.44
N GLY A 227 2.07 6.85 -7.78
CA GLY A 227 1.69 5.67 -8.59
C GLY A 227 2.48 4.41 -8.24
N ILE A 228 3.79 4.53 -8.01
CA ILE A 228 4.65 3.39 -7.65
C ILE A 228 4.33 2.78 -6.27
N GLN A 229 3.97 3.61 -5.29
CA GLN A 229 3.55 3.13 -3.96
C GLN A 229 2.23 2.37 -4.06
N TYR A 230 1.32 2.87 -4.89
CA TYR A 230 0.05 2.22 -5.17
C TYR A 230 0.22 0.90 -5.92
N ASP A 231 1.11 0.84 -6.91
CA ASP A 231 1.46 -0.40 -7.63
C ASP A 231 2.02 -1.47 -6.71
N LEU A 232 3.00 -1.12 -5.87
CA LEU A 232 3.56 -2.05 -4.88
C LEU A 232 2.48 -2.57 -3.93
N PHE A 233 1.60 -1.67 -3.45
CA PHE A 233 0.51 -2.05 -2.57
C PHE A 233 -0.44 -3.05 -3.26
N LYS A 234 -0.92 -2.75 -4.46
CA LYS A 234 -1.77 -3.67 -5.23
C LYS A 234 -1.09 -5.02 -5.44
N SER A 235 0.18 -5.04 -5.85
CA SER A 235 0.91 -6.29 -6.06
C SER A 235 0.95 -7.16 -4.80
N CYS A 236 1.15 -6.56 -3.63
CA CYS A 236 1.13 -7.26 -2.34
C CYS A 236 -0.24 -7.79 -1.95
N PHE A 237 -1.30 -7.04 -2.20
CA PHE A 237 -2.51 -7.10 -1.38
C PHE A 237 -3.82 -7.22 -2.17
N LEU A 238 -3.79 -6.91 -3.47
CA LEU A 238 -4.91 -7.18 -4.36
C LEU A 238 -5.19 -8.68 -4.42
N ASP A 239 -6.48 -9.02 -4.46
CA ASP A 239 -7.01 -10.39 -4.46
C ASP A 239 -6.67 -11.20 -3.20
N SER A 240 -6.59 -10.53 -2.05
CA SER A 240 -6.39 -11.17 -0.75
C SER A 240 -7.58 -11.01 0.18
N ASP A 241 -7.69 -11.90 1.17
CA ASP A 241 -8.67 -11.81 2.26
C ASP A 241 -8.25 -10.84 3.36
N SER A 242 -7.17 -10.07 3.17
CA SER A 242 -6.72 -9.09 4.14
C SER A 242 -7.69 -7.91 4.23
N PHE A 243 -7.82 -7.35 5.44
CA PHE A 243 -8.63 -6.19 5.73
C PHE A 243 -7.80 -4.92 5.60
N TYR A 244 -8.35 -3.94 4.88
CA TYR A 244 -7.72 -2.65 4.67
C TYR A 244 -8.53 -1.55 5.30
N THR A 245 -7.80 -0.64 5.94
CA THR A 245 -8.38 0.58 6.46
C THR A 245 -7.54 1.74 5.96
N ASP A 246 -8.17 2.58 5.18
CA ASP A 246 -7.61 3.87 4.83
C ASP A 246 -7.95 4.91 5.90
N VAL A 247 -6.96 5.71 6.26
CA VAL A 247 -7.06 6.75 7.27
C VAL A 247 -6.59 8.07 6.67
N GLY A 248 -7.49 8.72 5.93
CA GLY A 248 -7.33 10.07 5.37
C GLY A 248 -7.96 11.17 6.25
N ASP A 249 -7.62 12.43 5.99
CA ASP A 249 -8.47 13.58 6.32
C ASP A 249 -9.15 14.00 5.03
N ASP A 250 -10.45 13.77 4.90
CA ASP A 250 -11.24 14.40 3.83
C ASP A 250 -11.27 15.90 4.08
N LYS A 251 -10.46 16.65 3.34
CA LYS A 251 -10.66 18.10 3.19
C LYS A 251 -11.56 18.33 1.98
N SER A 252 -12.84 17.96 2.10
CA SER A 252 -13.88 18.53 1.25
C SER A 252 -14.13 19.96 1.73
N GLU A 253 -13.90 20.94 0.86
CA GLU A 253 -14.25 22.34 1.15
C GLU A 253 -15.76 22.44 1.45
N GLY A 254 -16.07 22.83 2.69
CA GLY A 254 -17.41 23.20 3.11
C GLY A 254 -18.34 22.02 3.37
N HIS A 255 -18.20 21.35 4.51
CA HIS A 255 -19.27 21.05 5.49
C HIS A 255 -18.64 20.31 6.70
N LEU A 256 -19.29 20.40 7.86
CA LEU A 256 -18.82 19.96 9.18
C LEU A 256 -18.16 18.56 9.22
N HIS A 257 -17.12 18.48 10.06
CA HIS A 257 -16.34 17.30 10.46
C HIS A 257 -17.08 15.95 10.52
N SER A 258 -16.75 15.06 9.58
CA SER A 258 -16.72 13.61 9.82
C SER A 258 -15.60 12.99 8.99
N CYS A 259 -14.54 12.50 9.66
CA CYS A 259 -13.56 11.64 9.01
C CYS A 259 -14.12 10.21 9.04
N GLU A 260 -14.62 9.70 7.93
CA GLU A 260 -15.05 8.31 7.83
C GLU A 260 -13.83 7.41 7.55
N ALA A 261 -13.61 6.41 8.40
CA ALA A 261 -12.68 5.33 8.07
C ALA A 261 -13.44 4.25 7.31
N THR A 262 -13.28 4.23 6.00
CA THR A 262 -13.91 3.23 5.15
C THR A 262 -13.13 1.91 5.27
N THR A 263 -13.74 0.91 5.91
CA THR A 263 -13.21 -0.46 5.90
C THR A 263 -13.68 -1.13 4.62
N VAL A 264 -12.79 -1.25 3.63
CA VAL A 264 -13.10 -1.93 2.37
C VAL A 264 -12.57 -3.36 2.44
N LYS A 265 -13.47 -4.34 2.37
CA LYS A 265 -13.10 -5.73 2.06
C LYS A 265 -12.85 -5.77 0.56
N VAL A 266 -11.61 -6.02 0.14
CA VAL A 266 -11.28 -6.02 -1.29
C VAL A 266 -11.86 -7.27 -1.92
N HIS A 267 -13.08 -7.17 -2.45
CA HIS A 267 -13.50 -7.97 -3.60
C HIS A 267 -13.29 -7.04 -4.79
N GLY A 268 -12.32 -7.36 -5.65
CA GLY A 268 -11.75 -6.42 -6.62
C GLY A 268 -12.76 -5.61 -7.44
N LYS A 269 -12.62 -4.29 -7.45
CA LYS A 269 -11.93 -3.46 -8.45
C LYS A 269 -11.88 -2.05 -7.86
N PHE A 270 -10.67 -1.53 -7.68
CA PHE A 270 -10.48 -0.10 -7.43
C PHE A 270 -10.33 0.53 -8.81
N ASP A 271 -11.44 1.07 -9.34
CA ASP A 271 -11.44 1.90 -10.53
C ASP A 271 -10.99 3.32 -10.18
#